data_AF-A0A2D5X4C2-F1
#
_entry.id   AF-A0A2D5X4C2-F1
#
_cell.length_a   1.000
_cell.length_b   1.000
_cell.length_c   1.000
_cell.angle_alpha   90.00
_cell.angle_beta   90.00
_cell.angle_gamma   90.00
#
_symmetry.space_group_name_H-M   'P 1'
#
loop_
_entity.id
_entity.type
_entity.pdbx_description
1 polymer ?
#
loop_
_entity_poly.entity_id
_entity_poly.type
_entity_poly.pdbx_seq_one_letter_code
_entity_poly.pdbx_strand_id
1 'polypeptide(L)'
;MFTVPVLDIKSDPLDVLLAVVGYRLSMLADSDNEEFQQLLADRQVVIEIASEEADIARHFSFDNGQFEQKSGAAEKADLTIKFKDSMTGVKLLTKGSLPAFMTAVQEGKLSIEGDYSLMMWFNKLAKHIVPTIPEECEPYINKAKPYAYKAQQFAQHWVGVAKHKLGK
;
A
#
# COMPACT_ATOMS: atom_id res chain seq x y z
N MET A 1 -21.53 -6.07 -10.25
CA MET A 1 -20.37 -5.17 -10.39
C MET A 1 -20.70 -3.90 -9.62
N PHE A 2 -20.05 -3.66 -8.49
CA PHE A 2 -20.26 -2.43 -7.71
C PHE A 2 -19.23 -1.40 -8.18
N THR A 3 -19.66 -0.50 -9.06
CA THR A 3 -18.86 0.66 -9.48
C THR A 3 -19.23 1.84 -8.60
N VAL A 4 -18.31 2.27 -7.74
CA VAL A 4 -18.42 3.57 -7.07
C VAL A 4 -18.06 4.61 -8.14
N PRO A 5 -18.97 5.49 -8.57
CA PRO A 5 -18.82 6.30 -9.78
C PRO A 5 -17.68 7.34 -9.77
N VAL A 6 -16.92 7.42 -8.67
CA VAL A 6 -15.81 8.37 -8.50
C VAL A 6 -14.44 7.69 -8.60
N LEU A 7 -14.38 6.36 -8.47
CA LEU A 7 -13.13 5.59 -8.52
C LEU A 7 -13.36 4.35 -9.37
N ASP A 8 -12.69 4.27 -10.53
CA ASP A 8 -12.61 3.04 -11.31
C ASP A 8 -11.84 2.00 -10.48
N ILE A 9 -12.56 1.06 -9.86
CA ILE A 9 -12.03 0.06 -8.94
C ILE A 9 -12.39 -1.33 -9.47
N LYS A 10 -11.39 -2.15 -9.76
CA LYS A 10 -11.54 -3.58 -9.97
C LYS A 10 -11.87 -4.23 -8.62
N SER A 11 -12.70 -5.29 -8.61
CA SER A 11 -13.09 -6.00 -7.38
C SER A 11 -11.97 -6.84 -6.74
N ASP A 12 -10.71 -6.47 -6.97
CA ASP A 12 -9.49 -7.08 -6.45
C ASP A 12 -9.09 -6.41 -5.12
N PRO A 13 -8.65 -7.17 -4.09
CA PRO A 13 -8.35 -6.62 -2.78
C PRO A 13 -7.17 -5.63 -2.77
N LEU A 14 -6.20 -5.78 -3.68
CA LEU A 14 -5.10 -4.82 -3.81
C LEU A 14 -5.61 -3.53 -4.44
N ASP A 15 -6.39 -3.59 -5.51
CA ASP A 15 -6.92 -2.36 -6.14
C ASP A 15 -7.84 -1.57 -5.19
N VAL A 16 -8.69 -2.27 -4.42
CA VAL A 16 -9.51 -1.64 -3.38
C VAL A 16 -8.64 -0.95 -2.33
N LEU A 17 -7.60 -1.61 -1.84
CA LEU A 17 -6.66 -1.02 -0.87
C LEU A 17 -6.00 0.25 -1.46
N LEU A 18 -5.50 0.16 -2.69
CA LEU A 18 -4.81 1.26 -3.34
C LEU A 18 -5.75 2.43 -3.63
N ALA A 19 -7.01 2.18 -3.99
CA ALA A 19 -8.01 3.22 -4.17
C ALA A 19 -8.31 3.97 -2.86
N VAL A 20 -8.41 3.25 -1.74
CA VAL A 20 -8.57 3.84 -0.39
C VAL A 20 -7.35 4.66 -0.01
N VAL A 21 -6.14 4.15 -0.26
CA VAL A 21 -4.88 4.88 -0.04
C VAL A 21 -4.85 6.16 -0.86
N GLY A 22 -5.20 6.09 -2.15
CA GLY A 22 -5.26 7.25 -3.02
C GLY A 22 -6.29 8.28 -2.56
N TYR A 23 -7.47 7.85 -2.10
CA TYR A 23 -8.47 8.76 -1.55
C TYR A 23 -7.98 9.48 -0.29
N ARG A 24 -7.24 8.77 0.57
CA ARG A 24 -6.62 9.38 1.75
C ARG A 24 -5.52 10.38 1.36
N LEU A 25 -4.71 10.05 0.35
CA LEU A 25 -3.68 10.95 -0.16
C LEU A 25 -4.28 12.22 -0.76
N SER A 26 -5.38 12.14 -1.52
CA SER A 26 -6.05 13.34 -2.05
C SER A 26 -6.58 14.21 -0.92
N MET A 27 -7.20 13.62 0.11
CA MET A 27 -7.63 14.38 1.30
C MET A 27 -6.48 15.10 2.01
N LEU A 28 -5.31 14.46 2.10
CA LEU A 28 -4.14 15.04 2.75
C LEU A 28 -3.52 16.15 1.90
N ALA A 29 -3.47 15.95 0.57
CA ALA A 29 -2.99 16.96 -0.38
C ALA A 29 -3.89 18.20 -0.42
N ASP A 30 -5.18 18.06 -0.11
CA ASP A 30 -6.13 19.18 0.00
C ASP A 30 -6.24 19.74 1.43
N SER A 31 -5.45 19.23 2.39
CA SER A 31 -5.53 19.64 3.81
C SER A 31 -4.47 20.69 4.20
N ASP A 32 -4.70 21.35 5.34
CA ASP A 32 -3.75 22.30 5.95
C ASP A 32 -2.56 21.62 6.69
N ASN A 33 -2.27 20.35 6.40
CA ASN A 33 -1.15 19.64 7.04
C ASN A 33 0.19 20.10 6.44
N GLU A 34 0.83 21.08 7.05
CA GLU A 34 2.10 21.66 6.57
C GLU A 34 3.21 20.61 6.34
N GLU A 35 3.35 19.62 7.23
CA GLU A 35 4.37 18.56 7.09
C GLU A 35 4.11 17.71 5.83
N PHE A 36 2.84 17.38 5.56
CA PHE A 36 2.46 16.65 4.37
C PHE A 36 2.62 17.49 3.10
N GLN A 37 2.21 18.77 3.14
CA GLN A 37 2.37 19.69 2.01
C GLN A 37 3.84 19.87 1.62
N GLN A 38 4.74 20.00 2.60
CA GLN A 38 6.18 20.08 2.35
C GLN A 38 6.75 18.82 1.70
N LEU A 39 6.19 17.64 1.99
CA LEU A 39 6.61 16.40 1.33
C LEU A 39 6.24 16.36 -0.16
N LEU A 40 5.23 17.13 -0.58
CA LEU A 40 4.71 17.18 -1.95
C LEU A 40 5.20 18.38 -2.77
N ALA A 41 5.51 19.51 -2.13
CA ALA A 41 5.74 20.80 -2.78
C ALA A 41 6.77 20.79 -3.92
N ASP A 42 7.85 20.00 -3.78
CA ASP A 42 8.95 19.92 -4.77
C ASP A 42 9.04 18.52 -5.42
N ARG A 43 7.91 17.83 -5.54
CA ARG A 43 7.88 16.46 -6.07
C ARG A 43 7.08 16.40 -7.36
N GLN A 44 7.74 15.90 -8.40
CA GLN A 44 7.12 15.54 -9.66
C GLN A 44 7.48 14.08 -9.95
N VAL A 45 6.60 13.17 -9.55
CA VAL A 45 6.85 11.72 -9.65
C VAL A 45 5.57 10.93 -9.87
N VAL A 46 5.68 9.82 -10.59
CA VAL A 46 4.62 8.84 -10.78
C VAL A 46 5.04 7.50 -10.14
N ILE A 47 4.24 7.03 -9.19
CA ILE A 47 4.42 5.73 -8.54
C ILE A 47 3.33 4.79 -9.03
N GLU A 48 3.71 3.65 -9.60
CA GLU A 48 2.81 2.56 -9.96
C GLU A 48 2.89 1.42 -8.94
N ILE A 49 1.73 0.89 -8.56
CA ILE A 49 1.62 -0.33 -7.78
C ILE A 49 0.71 -1.31 -8.53
N ALA A 50 1.21 -2.53 -8.76
CA ALA A 50 0.57 -3.52 -9.61
C ALA A 50 0.59 -4.92 -9.00
N SER A 51 -0.28 -5.80 -9.50
CA SER A 51 -0.25 -7.26 -9.28
C SER A 51 -0.25 -7.97 -10.63
N GLU A 52 0.75 -8.82 -10.83
CA GLU A 52 0.98 -9.55 -12.08
C GLU A 52 -0.11 -10.60 -12.32
N GLU A 53 -0.38 -11.48 -11.36
CA GLU A 53 -1.38 -12.55 -11.50
C GLU A 53 -2.81 -12.03 -11.67
N ALA A 54 -3.13 -10.88 -11.09
CA ALA A 54 -4.47 -10.30 -11.15
C ALA A 54 -4.66 -9.33 -12.33
N ASP A 55 -3.58 -9.00 -13.07
CA ASP A 55 -3.56 -7.99 -14.13
C ASP A 55 -4.21 -6.67 -13.67
N ILE A 56 -3.81 -6.19 -12.51
CA ILE A 56 -4.27 -4.91 -11.94
C ILE A 56 -3.07 -3.99 -11.72
N ALA A 57 -3.30 -2.71 -11.95
CA ALA A 57 -2.35 -1.65 -11.64
C ALA A 57 -3.12 -0.41 -11.22
N ARG A 58 -2.51 0.41 -10.36
CA ARG A 58 -2.95 1.75 -10.03
C ARG A 58 -1.72 2.63 -9.91
N HIS A 59 -1.79 3.83 -10.46
CA HIS A 59 -0.70 4.79 -10.33
C HIS A 59 -1.15 6.06 -9.61
N PHE A 60 -0.18 6.65 -8.92
CA PHE A 60 -0.26 7.86 -8.12
C PHE A 60 0.68 8.89 -8.73
N SER A 61 0.13 10.02 -9.13
CA SER A 61 0.88 11.12 -9.71
C SER A 61 0.94 12.26 -8.71
N PHE A 62 2.16 12.69 -8.41
CA PHE A 62 2.44 13.83 -7.56
C PHE A 62 3.09 14.90 -8.42
N ASP A 63 2.58 16.11 -8.40
CA ASP A 63 3.08 17.22 -9.21
C ASP A 63 3.03 18.53 -8.42
N ASN A 64 4.15 18.89 -7.80
CA ASN A 64 4.37 20.15 -7.10
C ASN A 64 3.22 20.53 -6.15
N GLY A 65 2.94 19.64 -5.19
CA GLY A 65 1.84 19.79 -4.23
C GLY A 65 0.51 19.16 -4.67
N GLN A 66 0.31 18.92 -5.96
CA GLN A 66 -0.90 18.27 -6.46
C GLN A 66 -0.80 16.75 -6.38
N PHE A 67 -1.94 16.09 -6.20
CA PHE A 67 -2.05 14.64 -6.17
C PHE A 67 -3.20 14.15 -7.06
N GLU A 68 -2.92 13.15 -7.88
CA GLU A 68 -3.92 12.39 -8.64
C GLU A 68 -3.71 10.88 -8.49
N GLN A 69 -4.79 10.11 -8.64
CA GLN A 69 -4.72 8.66 -8.77
C GLN A 69 -5.56 8.17 -9.95
N LYS A 70 -5.10 7.13 -10.64
CA LYS A 70 -5.82 6.49 -11.73
C LYS A 70 -5.64 4.97 -11.70
N SER A 71 -6.72 4.25 -11.99
CA SER A 71 -6.67 2.81 -12.25
C SER A 71 -5.96 2.54 -13.58
N GLY A 72 -5.27 1.41 -13.67
CA GLY A 72 -4.43 1.04 -14.80
C GLY A 72 -2.96 1.41 -14.63
N ALA A 73 -2.14 0.85 -15.52
CA ALA A 73 -0.72 1.12 -15.58
C ALA A 73 -0.46 2.56 -16.02
N ALA A 74 0.60 3.17 -15.49
CA ALA A 74 1.09 4.45 -15.94
C ALA A 74 1.76 4.31 -17.31
N GLU A 75 1.63 5.33 -18.17
CA GLU A 75 2.42 5.39 -19.41
C GLU A 75 3.93 5.43 -19.12
N LYS A 76 4.29 6.13 -18.04
CA LYS A 76 5.65 6.20 -17.52
C LYS A 76 5.60 6.37 -16.00
N ALA A 77 6.12 5.38 -15.29
CA ALA A 77 6.31 5.43 -13.85
C ALA A 77 7.79 5.68 -13.52
N ASP A 78 8.04 6.51 -12.50
CA ASP A 78 9.38 6.72 -11.95
C ASP A 78 9.75 5.62 -10.94
N LEU A 79 8.74 5.00 -10.33
CA LEU A 79 8.85 3.82 -9.48
C LEU A 79 7.68 2.89 -9.76
N THR A 80 7.95 1.62 -10.03
CA THR A 80 6.94 0.56 -10.11
C THR A 80 7.19 -0.49 -9.05
N ILE A 81 6.16 -0.81 -8.26
CA ILE A 81 6.16 -1.94 -7.32
C ILE A 81 5.16 -2.96 -7.85
N LYS A 82 5.67 -4.07 -8.41
CA LYS A 82 4.85 -5.10 -9.03
C LYS A 82 4.87 -6.35 -8.18
N PHE A 83 3.76 -6.62 -7.48
CA PHE A 83 3.59 -7.83 -6.71
C PHE A 83 3.27 -9.00 -7.63
N LYS A 84 3.71 -10.20 -7.24
CA LYS A 84 3.30 -11.43 -7.94
C LYS A 84 1.79 -11.63 -7.86
N ASP A 85 1.23 -11.48 -6.66
CA ASP A 85 -0.21 -11.61 -6.40
C ASP A 85 -0.74 -10.49 -5.49
N SER A 86 -2.04 -10.23 -5.60
CA SER A 86 -2.70 -9.12 -4.92
C SER A 86 -2.68 -9.26 -3.40
N MET A 87 -2.84 -10.48 -2.87
CA MET A 87 -2.87 -10.72 -1.42
C MET A 87 -1.48 -10.54 -0.79
N THR A 88 -0.42 -10.87 -1.51
CA THR A 88 0.95 -10.53 -1.12
C THR A 88 1.12 -9.01 -1.04
N GLY A 89 0.63 -8.27 -2.05
CA GLY A 89 0.62 -6.82 -2.05
C GLY A 89 -0.09 -6.22 -0.84
N VAL A 90 -1.33 -6.65 -0.57
CA VAL A 90 -2.10 -6.22 0.61
C VAL A 90 -1.35 -6.49 1.91
N LYS A 91 -0.78 -7.69 2.09
CA LYS A 91 -0.06 -8.05 3.31
C LYS A 91 1.19 -7.21 3.52
N LEU A 92 1.96 -6.93 2.47
CA LEU A 92 3.20 -6.17 2.57
C LEU A 92 2.93 -4.68 2.80
N LEU A 93 2.00 -4.09 2.05
CA LEU A 93 1.61 -2.69 2.19
C LEU A 93 1.04 -2.39 3.58
N THR A 94 0.12 -3.24 4.07
CA THR A 94 -0.47 -3.07 5.41
C THR A 94 0.53 -3.30 6.54
N LYS A 95 1.55 -4.13 6.33
CA LYS A 95 2.63 -4.32 7.30
C LYS A 95 3.57 -3.11 7.37
N GLY A 96 3.73 -2.35 6.28
CA GLY A 96 4.55 -1.12 6.25
C GLY A 96 6.01 -1.32 6.65
N SER A 97 6.57 -2.51 6.42
CA SER A 97 7.89 -2.91 6.94
C SER A 97 8.91 -3.05 5.82
N LEU A 98 9.89 -2.13 5.77
CA LEU A 98 10.96 -2.17 4.76
C LEU A 98 11.72 -3.52 4.75
N PRO A 99 12.10 -4.13 5.89
CA PRO A 99 12.69 -5.47 5.88
C PRO A 99 11.80 -6.52 5.21
N ALA A 100 10.48 -6.47 5.42
CA ALA A 100 9.55 -7.42 4.81
C ALA A 100 9.45 -7.25 3.29
N PHE A 101 9.50 -6.01 2.79
CA PHE A 101 9.59 -5.72 1.36
C PHE A 101 10.87 -6.28 0.76
N MET A 102 12.01 -6.02 1.39
CA MET A 102 13.31 -6.51 0.89
C MET A 102 13.37 -8.05 0.86
N THR A 103 12.85 -8.71 1.89
CA THR A 103 12.72 -10.18 1.87
C THR A 103 11.82 -10.65 0.73
N ALA A 104 10.69 -9.98 0.48
CA ALA A 104 9.78 -10.36 -0.60
C ALA A 104 10.41 -10.17 -2.00
N VAL A 105 11.27 -9.15 -2.19
CA VAL A 105 12.07 -9.00 -3.41
C VAL A 105 13.01 -10.19 -3.57
N GLN A 106 13.76 -10.56 -2.53
CA GLN A 106 14.68 -11.70 -2.56
C GLN A 106 13.96 -13.04 -2.83
N GLU A 107 12.74 -13.20 -2.31
CA GLU A 107 11.90 -14.38 -2.53
C GLU A 107 11.17 -14.36 -3.89
N GLY A 108 11.35 -13.33 -4.72
CA GLY A 108 10.67 -13.20 -6.02
C GLY A 108 9.15 -13.01 -5.92
N LYS A 109 8.67 -12.47 -4.80
CA LYS A 109 7.24 -12.19 -4.55
C LYS A 109 6.79 -10.82 -5.02
N LEU A 110 7.75 -9.94 -5.30
CA LEU A 110 7.52 -8.66 -5.97
C LEU A 110 8.80 -8.23 -6.69
N SER A 111 8.64 -7.44 -7.75
CA SER A 111 9.72 -6.68 -8.38
C SER A 111 9.57 -5.19 -8.08
N ILE A 112 10.69 -4.49 -8.16
CA ILE A 112 10.73 -3.03 -8.07
C ILE A 112 11.54 -2.55 -9.27
N GLU A 113 11.02 -1.56 -9.97
CA GLU A 113 11.62 -0.99 -11.17
C GLU A 113 11.65 0.54 -11.03
N GLY A 114 12.67 1.20 -11.58
CA GLY A 114 12.84 2.66 -11.50
C GLY A 114 13.70 3.14 -10.32
N ASP A 115 13.38 4.31 -9.77
CA ASP A 115 14.15 4.96 -8.72
C ASP A 115 13.75 4.46 -7.32
N TYR A 116 14.58 3.58 -6.76
CA TYR A 116 14.41 3.04 -5.40
C TYR A 116 14.45 4.10 -4.30
N SER A 117 15.06 5.27 -4.52
CA SER A 117 15.08 6.36 -3.54
C SER A 117 13.65 6.84 -3.21
N LEU A 118 12.73 6.70 -4.18
CA LEU A 118 11.32 7.03 -4.04
C LEU A 118 10.59 6.13 -3.04
N MET A 119 11.09 4.91 -2.74
CA MET A 119 10.51 4.08 -1.68
C MET A 119 10.66 4.73 -0.30
N MET A 120 11.81 5.35 -0.03
CA MET A 120 12.06 6.02 1.24
C MET A 120 11.19 7.27 1.37
N TRP A 121 11.02 8.02 0.29
CA TRP A 121 10.11 9.16 0.25
C TRP A 121 8.65 8.74 0.41
N PHE A 122 8.19 7.71 -0.31
CA PHE A 122 6.83 7.17 -0.18
C PHE A 122 6.54 6.65 1.23
N ASN A 123 7.53 6.03 1.89
CA ASN A 123 7.39 5.61 3.29
C ASN A 123 7.20 6.80 4.26
N LYS A 124 7.75 8.00 3.94
CA LYS A 124 7.46 9.20 4.72
C LYS A 124 5.99 9.62 4.55
N LEU A 125 5.48 9.65 3.30
CA LEU A 125 4.07 9.92 3.02
C LEU A 125 3.14 8.92 3.73
N ALA A 126 3.47 7.62 3.68
CA ALA A 126 2.67 6.54 4.24
C ALA A 126 2.38 6.70 5.75
N LYS A 127 3.26 7.36 6.50
CA LYS A 127 3.05 7.66 7.92
C LYS A 127 1.85 8.58 8.19
N HIS A 128 1.48 9.42 7.23
CA HIS A 128 0.31 10.30 7.32
C HIS A 128 -0.98 9.63 6.83
N ILE A 129 -0.84 8.57 6.02
CA ILE A 129 -1.96 7.81 5.46
C ILE A 129 -2.66 7.01 6.56
N VAL A 130 -1.88 6.36 7.44
CA VAL A 130 -2.44 5.66 8.60
C VAL A 130 -2.97 6.72 9.58
N PRO A 131 -4.28 6.73 9.89
CA PRO A 131 -4.82 7.69 10.83
C PRO A 131 -4.17 7.51 12.19
N THR A 132 -3.72 8.61 12.80
CA THR A 132 -3.40 8.64 14.22
C THR A 132 -4.66 8.25 14.97
N ILE A 133 -4.65 7.11 15.64
CA ILE A 133 -5.80 6.67 16.41
C ILE A 133 -5.99 7.67 17.55
N PRO A 134 -7.16 8.34 17.66
CA PRO A 134 -7.42 9.25 18.76
C PRO A 134 -7.22 8.52 20.10
N GLU A 135 -6.68 9.20 21.12
CA GLU A 135 -6.47 8.59 22.45
C GLU A 135 -7.77 7.99 23.01
N GLU A 136 -8.91 8.62 22.69
CA GLU A 136 -10.27 8.15 23.03
C GLU A 136 -10.60 6.76 22.48
N CYS A 137 -9.94 6.34 21.40
CA CYS A 137 -10.11 5.05 20.76
C CYS A 137 -9.12 3.98 21.28
N GLU A 138 -8.11 4.35 22.09
CA GLU A 138 -7.21 3.41 22.76
C GLU A 138 -7.91 2.26 23.49
N PRO A 139 -9.00 2.47 24.27
CA PRO A 139 -9.67 1.36 24.94
C PRO A 139 -10.27 0.34 23.97
N TYR A 140 -10.73 0.77 22.79
CA TYR A 140 -11.26 -0.12 21.76
C TYR A 140 -10.16 -0.86 21.03
N ILE A 141 -9.05 -0.18 20.72
CA ILE A 141 -7.86 -0.81 20.16
C ILE A 141 -7.28 -1.84 21.14
N ASN A 142 -7.19 -1.52 22.44
CA ASN A 142 -6.69 -2.43 23.46
C ASN A 142 -7.59 -3.66 23.61
N LYS A 143 -8.90 -3.52 23.45
CA LYS A 143 -9.84 -4.65 23.36
C LYS A 143 -9.65 -5.48 22.09
N ALA A 144 -9.31 -4.85 20.96
CA ALA A 144 -9.10 -5.51 19.67
C ALA A 144 -7.71 -6.17 19.53
N LYS A 145 -6.67 -5.62 20.17
CA LYS A 145 -5.28 -6.12 20.18
C LYS A 145 -5.16 -7.63 20.44
N PRO A 146 -5.81 -8.25 21.44
CA PRO A 146 -5.72 -9.70 21.66
C PRO A 146 -6.35 -10.51 20.52
N TYR A 147 -7.37 -9.99 19.84
CA TYR A 147 -7.97 -10.66 18.68
C TYR A 147 -7.10 -10.52 17.43
N ALA A 148 -6.50 -9.36 17.22
CA ALA A 148 -5.51 -9.16 16.17
C ALA A 148 -4.31 -10.09 16.37
N TYR A 149 -3.82 -10.23 17.60
CA TYR A 149 -2.74 -11.17 17.95
C TYR A 149 -3.14 -12.63 17.68
N LYS A 150 -4.35 -13.05 18.08
CA LYS A 150 -4.87 -14.40 17.78
C LYS A 150 -4.98 -14.64 16.27
N ALA A 151 -5.49 -13.68 15.50
CA ALA A 151 -5.58 -13.78 14.06
C ALA A 151 -4.19 -13.88 13.41
N GLN A 152 -3.21 -13.12 13.92
CA GLN A 152 -1.83 -13.12 13.44
C GLN A 152 -1.12 -14.45 13.74
N GLN A 153 -1.30 -15.00 14.96
CA GLN A 153 -0.80 -16.33 15.32
C GLN A 153 -1.43 -17.43 14.48
N PHE A 154 -2.74 -17.36 14.25
CA PHE A 154 -3.45 -18.30 13.39
C PHE A 154 -2.89 -18.26 11.97
N ALA A 155 -2.76 -17.06 11.38
CA ALA A 155 -2.14 -16.89 10.07
C ALA A 155 -0.71 -17.45 10.01
N GLN A 156 0.12 -17.20 11.01
CA GLN A 156 1.49 -17.75 11.10
C GLN A 156 1.49 -19.27 11.22
N HIS A 157 0.58 -19.84 12.01
CA HIS A 157 0.42 -21.29 12.15
C HIS A 157 0.08 -21.93 10.81
N TRP A 158 -0.90 -21.39 10.08
CA TRP A 158 -1.27 -21.91 8.76
C TRP A 158 -0.19 -21.71 7.70
N VAL A 159 0.54 -20.59 7.72
CA VAL A 159 1.71 -20.38 6.86
C VAL A 159 2.81 -21.41 7.17
N GLY A 160 3.06 -21.72 8.44
CA GLY A 160 4.01 -22.75 8.86
C GLY A 160 3.59 -24.16 8.43
N VAL A 161 2.31 -24.50 8.59
CA VAL A 161 1.73 -25.77 8.15
C VAL A 161 1.83 -25.93 6.63
N ALA A 162 1.54 -24.87 5.86
CA ALA A 162 1.67 -24.89 4.40
C ALA A 162 3.13 -25.05 3.96
N LYS A 163 4.08 -24.35 4.59
CA LYS A 163 5.53 -24.51 4.32
C LYS A 163 6.00 -25.93 4.61
N HIS A 164 5.52 -26.56 5.69
CA HIS A 164 5.89 -27.93 6.03
C HIS A 164 5.28 -28.98 5.08
N LYS A 165 4.10 -28.70 4.49
CA LYS A 165 3.47 -29.60 3.50
C LYS A 165 4.03 -29.47 2.09
N LEU A 166 4.59 -28.30 1.73
CA LEU A 166 5.19 -28.04 0.41
C LEU A 166 6.70 -28.32 0.35
N GLY A 167 7.33 -28.64 1.50
CA GLY A 167 8.74 -29.03 1.62
C GLY A 167 8.98 -30.54 1.67
N LYS A 168 8.04 -31.36 1.22
CA LYS A 168 8.16 -32.81 1.02
C LYS A 168 7.81 -33.19 -0.40
#